data_AF-A0A5C8TEU2-F1
#
_entry.id   AF-A0A5C8TEU2-F1
#
_cell.length_a   1.000
_cell.length_b   1.000
_cell.length_c   1.000
_cell.angle_alpha   90.00
_cell.angle_beta   90.00
_cell.angle_gamma   90.00
#
_symmetry.space_group_name_H-M   'P 1'
#
loop_
_entity.id
_entity.type
_entity.pdbx_description
1 polymer ?
#
loop_
_entity_poly.entity_id
_entity_poly.type
_entity_poly.pdbx_seq_one_letter_code
_entity_poly.pdbx_strand_id
1 'polypeptide(L)' 'MADIAKVFWSGQSQAVRLPKELRFDAEAVRIRRDGYAVILEPLDDE' A
#
# COMPACT_ATOMS: atom_id res chain seq x y z
N MET A 1 -7.94 -15.85 4.97
CA MET A 1 -9.08 -14.90 4.93
C MET A 1 -8.43 -13.58 4.53
N ALA A 2 -8.83 -12.98 3.41
CA ALA A 2 -8.13 -11.78 2.96
C ALA A 2 -8.43 -10.62 3.93
N ASP A 3 -7.40 -10.03 4.52
CA ASP A 3 -7.58 -8.84 5.36
C ASP A 3 -8.09 -7.68 4.49
N ILE A 4 -9.31 -7.25 4.77
CA ILE A 4 -9.93 -6.13 4.08
C ILE A 4 -9.37 -4.83 4.66
N ALA A 5 -8.68 -4.05 3.84
CA ALA A 5 -8.19 -2.72 4.22
C ALA A 5 -9.21 -1.63 3.88
N LYS A 6 -9.29 -0.60 4.74
CA LYS A 6 -10.15 0.56 4.49
C LYS A 6 -9.49 1.55 3.54
N VAL A 7 -10.21 1.93 2.49
CA VAL A 7 -9.89 3.08 1.64
C VAL A 7 -10.41 4.35 2.31
N PHE A 8 -9.60 5.41 2.35
CA PHE A 8 -9.97 6.70 2.91
C PHE A 8 -9.27 7.84 2.15
N TRP A 9 -9.66 9.07 2.45
CA TRP A 9 -9.03 10.28 1.91
C TRP A 9 -8.16 10.94 2.97
N SER A 10 -6.96 11.37 2.58
CA SER A 10 -6.03 12.17 3.39
C SER A 10 -5.72 13.46 2.63
N GLY A 11 -6.39 14.55 3.02
CA GLY A 11 -6.40 15.77 2.21
C GLY A 11 -6.99 15.50 0.82
N GLN A 12 -6.25 15.87 -0.23
CA GLN A 12 -6.65 15.63 -1.63
C GLN A 12 -6.21 14.25 -2.18
N SER A 13 -5.56 13.43 -1.36
CA SER A 13 -5.04 12.12 -1.77
C SER A 13 -5.92 10.97 -1.29
N GLN A 14 -6.06 9.93 -2.12
CA GLN A 14 -6.65 8.65 -1.69
C GLN A 14 -5.58 7.78 -1.03
N ALA A 15 -5.95 7.09 0.04
CA ALA A 15 -5.05 6.23 0.80
C ALA A 15 -5.75 4.94 1.24
N VAL A 16 -4.94 3.92 1.54
CA VAL A 16 -5.38 2.64 2.12
C VAL A 16 -4.71 2.48 3.49
N ARG A 17 -5.48 2.09 4.51
CA ARG A 17 -4.90 1.79 5.83
C ARG A 17 -4.38 0.36 5.85
N LEU A 18 -3.06 0.19 5.85
CA LEU A 18 -2.43 -1.12 5.98
C LEU A 18 -2.67 -1.72 7.38
N PRO A 19 -3.20 -2.95 7.48
CA PRO A 19 -3.14 -3.75 8.71
C PRO A 19 -1.72 -3.88 9.23
N LYS A 20 -1.56 -4.10 10.54
CA LYS A 20 -0.24 -4.15 11.19
C LYS A 20 0.70 -5.18 10.55
N GLU A 21 0.16 -6.34 10.18
CA GLU A 21 0.90 -7.45 9.56
C GLU A 21 1.33 -7.20 8.10
N LEU A 22 0.74 -6.19 7.45
CA LEU A 22 1.02 -5.82 6.05
C LEU A 22 1.77 -4.49 5.93
N ARG A 23 2.33 -3.97 7.02
CA ARG A 23 3.14 -2.76 6.98
C ARG A 23 4.50 -3.06 6.35
N PHE A 24 5.01 -2.12 5.56
CA PHE A 24 6.36 -2.17 5.01
C PHE A 24 7.38 -1.69 6.04
N ASP A 25 8.56 -2.29 5.99
CA ASP A 25 9.77 -1.78 6.63
C ASP A 25 10.61 -1.06 5.56
N ALA A 26 10.07 0.04 5.04
CA ALA A 26 10.68 0.86 3.98
C ALA A 26 10.08 2.27 4.02
N GLU A 27 10.82 3.28 3.55
CA GLU A 27 10.33 4.67 3.50
C GLU A 27 9.47 4.93 2.26
N ALA A 28 9.67 4.14 1.19
CA ALA A 28 8.96 4.27 -0.07
C ALA A 28 8.63 2.92 -0.71
N VAL A 29 7.65 2.94 -1.62
CA VAL A 29 7.24 1.77 -2.41
C VAL A 29 7.18 2.12 -3.89
N ARG A 30 7.58 1.18 -4.73
CA ARG A 30 7.24 1.19 -6.16
C ARG A 30 5.78 0.80 -6.31
N ILE A 31 5.07 1.52 -7.19
CA ILE A 31 3.65 1.26 -7.48
C ILE A 31 3.53 0.85 -8.95
N ARG A 32 2.85 -0.26 -9.20
CA ARG A 32 2.46 -0.68 -10.55
C ARG A 32 1.05 -1.27 -10.57
N ARG A 33 0.46 -1.32 -11.77
CA ARG A 33 -0.87 -1.88 -12.00
C ARG A 33 -0.76 -3.17 -12.81
N ASP A 34 -1.47 -4.20 -12.36
CA ASP A 34 -1.60 -5.49 -13.06
C ASP A 34 -3.09 -5.82 -13.17
N GLY A 35 -3.69 -5.50 -14.32
CA GLY A 35 -5.14 -5.53 -14.51
C GLY A 35 -5.89 -4.65 -13.49
N TYR A 36 -6.69 -5.28 -12.62
CA TYR A 36 -7.42 -4.61 -11.55
C TYR A 36 -6.63 -4.49 -10.24
N ALA A 37 -5.47 -5.13 -10.13
CA ALA A 37 -4.62 -5.06 -8.95
C ALA A 37 -3.70 -3.84 -8.99
N VAL A 38 -3.50 -3.24 -7.81
CA VAL A 38 -2.39 -2.31 -7.54
C VAL A 38 -1.37 -3.09 -6.71
N ILE A 39 -0.14 -3.18 -7.22
CA ILE A 39 0.95 -3.89 -6.58
C ILE A 39 1.92 -2.84 -6.02
N LEU A 40 2.22 -2.99 -4.73
CA LEU A 40 3.15 -2.16 -3.98
C LEU A 40 4.33 -3.04 -3.59
N GLU A 41 5.54 -2.61 -3.95
CA GLU A 41 6.79 -3.31 -3.64
C GLU A 41 7.71 -2.32 -2.90
N PRO A 42 8.27 -2.65 -1.73
CA PRO A 42 9.20 -1.75 -1.05
C PRO A 42 10.36 -1.39 -1.97
N LEU A 43 10.80 -0.15 -1.90
CA LEU A 43 12.12 0.21 -2.41
C LEU A 43 13.11 -0.20 -1.31
N ASP A 44 14.13 -0.96 -1.67
CA ASP A 44 15.25 -1.20 -0.76
C ASP A 44 15.92 0.15 -0.49
N ASP A 45 15.75 0.67 0.73
CA ASP A 45 16.66 1.63 1.33
C ASP A 45 17.70 0.75 2.05
N GLU A 46 18.95 0.69 1.56
CA GLU A 46 20.03 -0.22 2.02
C GLU A 46 20.06 -0.56 3.52
#